data_AF-A0A023DCY2-F1
#
_entry.id   AF-A0A023DCY2-F1
#
_cell.length_a   1.000
_cell.length_b   1.000
_cell.length_c   1.000
_cell.angle_alpha   90.00
_cell.angle_beta   90.00
_cell.angle_gamma   90.00
#
_symmetry.space_group_name_H-M   'P 1'
#
loop_
_entity.id
_entity.type
_entity.pdbx_description
1 polymer ?
#
loop_
_entity_poly.entity_id
_entity_poly.type
_entity_poly.pdbx_seq_one_letter_code
_entity_poly.pdbx_strand_id
1 'polypeptide(L)'
;MNKATIVAIPLLLALLASYASNLWATDDVKHPPSTRHPASRHITVIAHRGASGYAPEHTLAAYKKALEMKADYIELDLHMTKDGELVAIHDATLARTTNVEQVYLNRAPWRVRDFTLAEIKRLDAGSWFNKTFPQYASKQYGKEKIPTLQEVIDFTQIELHFCRLRQLLKPP
;
A
#
# COMPACT_ATOMS: atom_id res chain seq x y z
N MET A 1 37.86 -12.03 -60.26
CA MET A 1 37.64 -12.70 -58.96
C MET A 1 37.21 -11.62 -57.97
N ASN A 2 35.98 -11.73 -57.45
CA ASN A 2 35.21 -10.56 -57.01
C ASN A 2 35.41 -10.26 -55.52
N LYS A 3 35.60 -8.98 -55.18
CA LYS A 3 35.89 -8.46 -53.83
C LYS A 3 34.76 -8.65 -52.79
N ALA A 4 33.64 -9.27 -53.17
CA ALA A 4 32.48 -9.47 -52.30
C ALA A 4 32.61 -10.65 -51.31
N THR A 5 33.63 -11.51 -51.46
CA THR A 5 33.70 -12.77 -50.69
C THR A 5 34.44 -12.63 -49.35
N ILE A 6 35.22 -11.57 -49.12
CA ILE A 6 36.09 -11.46 -47.93
C ILE A 6 35.40 -10.78 -46.74
N VAL A 7 34.32 -10.01 -46.95
CA VAL A 7 33.61 -9.29 -45.86
C VAL A 7 32.44 -10.10 -45.28
N ALA A 8 32.04 -11.22 -45.90
CA ALA A 8 30.87 -11.99 -45.46
C ALA A 8 31.15 -12.95 -44.28
N ILE A 9 32.40 -13.33 -44.03
CA ILE A 9 32.75 -14.33 -43.01
C ILE A 9 32.82 -13.75 -41.58
N PRO A 10 33.33 -12.52 -41.31
CA PRO A 10 33.31 -11.98 -39.95
C PRO A 10 31.90 -11.60 -39.48
N LEU A 11 31.01 -11.23 -40.41
CA LEU A 11 29.65 -10.80 -40.08
C LEU A 11 28.73 -11.98 -39.69
N LEU A 12 28.96 -13.15 -40.28
CA LEU A 12 28.20 -14.37 -39.98
C LEU A 12 28.58 -14.96 -38.61
N LEU A 13 29.84 -14.84 -38.19
CA LEU A 13 30.28 -15.24 -36.84
C LEU A 13 29.76 -14.31 -35.74
N ALA A 14 29.68 -13.00 -36.01
CA ALA A 14 29.11 -12.04 -35.05
C ALA A 14 27.59 -12.22 -34.86
N LEU A 15 26.86 -12.59 -35.92
CA LEU A 15 25.42 -12.90 -35.81
C LEU A 15 25.14 -14.20 -35.04
N LEU A 16 25.99 -15.22 -35.20
CA LEU A 16 25.87 -16.47 -34.44
C LEU A 16 26.17 -16.27 -32.94
N ALA A 17 27.13 -15.41 -32.60
CA ALA A 17 27.44 -15.09 -31.20
C ALA A 17 26.30 -14.33 -30.49
N SER A 18 25.57 -13.47 -31.21
CA SER A 18 24.37 -12.77 -30.70
C SER A 18 23.15 -13.69 -30.54
N TYR A 19 23.07 -14.79 -31.29
CA TYR A 19 21.97 -15.76 -31.15
C TYR A 19 22.25 -16.75 -30.02
N ALA A 20 23.53 -17.13 -29.82
CA ALA A 20 23.94 -18.05 -28.77
C ALA A 20 23.75 -17.48 -27.34
N SER A 21 23.88 -16.17 -27.13
CA SER A 21 23.65 -15.55 -25.83
C SER A 21 22.18 -15.56 -25.37
N ASN A 22 21.23 -15.80 -26.29
CA ASN A 22 19.81 -15.96 -25.96
C ASN A 22 19.39 -17.43 -25.79
N LEU A 23 20.26 -18.40 -26.09
CA LEU A 23 19.98 -19.84 -25.98
C LEU A 23 20.39 -20.46 -24.63
N TRP A 24 21.01 -19.69 -23.74
CA TRP A 24 21.31 -20.09 -22.36
C TRP A 24 20.49 -19.32 -21.30
N ALA A 25 19.48 -18.57 -21.72
CA ALA A 25 18.54 -17.87 -20.83
C ALA A 25 17.23 -18.63 -20.64
N THR A 26 17.26 -19.96 -20.66
CA THR A 26 16.29 -20.75 -19.89
C THR A 26 17.00 -21.19 -18.64
N ASP A 27 17.18 -20.24 -17.71
CA ASP A 27 17.28 -20.59 -16.31
C ASP A 27 16.00 -21.38 -16.00
N ASP A 28 16.14 -22.70 -16.01
CA ASP A 28 15.28 -23.63 -15.32
C ASP A 28 15.36 -23.20 -13.85
N VAL A 29 14.59 -22.17 -13.49
CA VAL A 29 14.38 -21.74 -12.11
C VAL A 29 13.70 -22.92 -11.47
N LYS A 30 14.51 -23.84 -10.95
CA LYS A 30 14.09 -24.88 -10.04
C LYS A 30 13.48 -24.14 -8.86
N HIS A 31 12.16 -23.94 -8.90
CA HIS A 31 11.44 -23.51 -7.72
C HIS A 31 11.78 -24.55 -6.65
N PRO A 32 12.45 -24.16 -5.55
CA PRO A 32 12.64 -25.09 -4.46
C PRO A 32 11.25 -25.60 -4.08
N PRO A 33 11.08 -26.92 -3.82
CA PRO A 33 9.80 -27.43 -3.39
C PRO A 33 9.33 -26.54 -2.25
N SER A 34 8.13 -25.99 -2.39
CA SER A 34 7.48 -25.16 -1.37
C SER A 34 7.73 -25.82 -0.02
N THR A 35 8.70 -25.30 0.73
CA THR A 35 8.93 -25.72 2.10
C THR A 35 7.73 -25.17 2.82
N ARG A 36 6.67 -25.98 2.91
CA ARG A 36 5.55 -25.70 3.80
C ARG A 36 6.19 -25.47 5.15
N HIS A 37 6.30 -24.21 5.54
CA HIS A 37 6.78 -23.87 6.86
C HIS A 37 5.87 -24.66 7.81
N PRO A 38 6.43 -25.33 8.83
CA PRO A 38 5.59 -26.01 9.82
C PRO A 38 4.52 -25.01 10.23
N ALA A 39 3.24 -25.37 10.04
CA ALA A 39 2.14 -24.46 10.24
C ALA A 39 2.32 -23.83 11.62
N SER A 40 2.62 -22.54 11.65
CA SER A 40 2.79 -21.81 12.89
C SER A 40 1.50 -22.05 13.67
N ARG A 41 1.59 -22.53 14.92
CA ARG A 41 0.40 -22.68 15.79
C ARG A 41 -0.24 -21.32 16.11
N HIS A 42 0.40 -20.23 15.73
CA HIS A 42 -0.10 -18.87 15.86
C HIS A 42 -1.08 -18.57 14.73
N ILE A 43 -2.31 -18.21 15.09
CA ILE A 43 -3.28 -17.66 14.15
C ILE A 43 -2.94 -16.19 13.95
N THR A 44 -2.51 -15.84 12.74
CA THR A 44 -2.20 -14.45 12.39
C THR A 44 -3.48 -13.63 12.23
N VAL A 45 -3.58 -12.53 12.98
CA VAL A 45 -4.66 -11.55 12.91
C VAL A 45 -4.21 -10.37 12.05
N ILE A 46 -4.82 -10.23 10.88
CA ILE A 46 -4.54 -9.13 9.94
C ILE A 46 -5.67 -8.11 10.04
N ALA A 47 -5.36 -6.89 10.47
CA ALA A 47 -6.32 -5.80 10.59
C ALA A 47 -6.62 -5.19 9.22
N HIS A 48 -7.64 -5.74 8.55
CA HIS A 48 -8.13 -5.31 7.24
C HIS A 48 -8.51 -3.82 7.25
N ARG A 49 -7.69 -2.99 6.60
CA ARG A 49 -7.76 -1.53 6.55
C ARG A 49 -7.61 -0.84 7.91
N GLY A 50 -6.88 -1.47 8.82
CA GLY A 50 -6.87 -1.16 10.25
C GLY A 50 -8.04 -1.80 11.00
N ALA A 51 -8.45 -1.24 12.13
CA ALA A 51 -9.63 -1.69 12.86
C ALA A 51 -10.92 -1.12 12.24
N SER A 52 -11.14 -1.39 10.95
CA SER A 52 -12.19 -0.79 10.11
C SER A 52 -13.62 -1.01 10.58
N GLY A 53 -13.86 -2.03 11.42
CA GLY A 53 -15.13 -2.24 12.11
C GLY A 53 -15.42 -1.24 13.26
N TYR A 54 -14.40 -0.52 13.74
CA TYR A 54 -14.47 0.33 14.94
C TYR A 54 -14.02 1.79 14.71
N ALA A 55 -13.37 2.05 13.58
CA ALA A 55 -12.81 3.35 13.20
C ALA A 55 -12.83 3.47 11.66
N PRO A 56 -12.83 4.70 11.11
CA PRO A 56 -12.85 4.92 9.66
C PRO A 56 -11.66 4.24 8.98
N GLU A 57 -11.94 3.40 7.98
CA GLU A 57 -10.92 2.62 7.27
C GLU A 57 -9.80 3.50 6.68
N HIS A 58 -8.57 2.97 6.66
CA HIS A 58 -7.36 3.65 6.20
C HIS A 58 -7.12 5.04 6.79
N THR A 59 -7.35 5.18 8.10
CA THR A 59 -6.98 6.38 8.87
C THR A 59 -5.99 6.03 9.96
N LEU A 60 -5.26 7.01 10.49
CA LEU A 60 -4.36 6.77 11.61
C LEU A 60 -5.13 6.30 12.85
N ALA A 61 -6.37 6.76 13.05
CA ALA A 61 -7.24 6.24 14.09
C ALA A 61 -7.52 4.72 13.95
N ALA A 62 -7.81 4.24 12.74
CA ALA A 62 -8.03 2.81 12.52
C ALA A 62 -6.78 1.97 12.74
N TYR A 63 -5.61 2.47 12.32
CA TYR A 63 -4.34 1.78 12.56
C TYR A 63 -3.96 1.78 14.05
N LYS A 64 -4.12 2.90 14.74
CA LYS A 64 -3.93 2.98 16.19
C LYS A 64 -4.81 1.97 16.92
N LYS A 65 -6.10 1.91 16.56
CA LYS A 65 -7.04 0.99 17.19
C LYS A 65 -6.67 -0.48 16.92
N ALA A 66 -6.17 -0.80 15.73
CA ALA A 66 -5.65 -2.14 15.43
C ALA A 66 -4.46 -2.53 16.32
N LEU A 67 -3.53 -1.60 16.54
CA LEU A 67 -2.40 -1.79 17.46
C LEU A 67 -2.87 -1.97 18.92
N GLU A 68 -3.83 -1.15 19.37
CA GLU A 68 -4.46 -1.30 20.71
C GLU A 68 -5.14 -2.66 20.89
N MET A 69 -5.73 -3.18 19.81
CA MET A 69 -6.34 -4.52 19.75
C MET A 69 -5.34 -5.66 19.55
N LYS A 70 -4.04 -5.33 19.43
CA LYS A 70 -2.93 -6.29 19.25
C LYS A 70 -3.06 -7.14 17.98
N ALA A 71 -3.51 -6.55 16.88
CA ALA A 71 -3.39 -7.21 15.58
C ALA A 71 -1.91 -7.44 15.22
N ASP A 72 -1.62 -8.53 14.50
CA ASP A 72 -0.26 -8.86 14.08
C ASP A 72 0.20 -7.98 12.90
N TYR A 73 -0.75 -7.64 12.02
CA TYR A 73 -0.51 -6.83 10.83
C TYR A 73 -1.57 -5.74 10.69
N ILE A 74 -1.14 -4.61 10.14
CA ILE A 74 -2.03 -3.62 9.53
C ILE A 74 -2.01 -3.88 8.02
N GLU A 75 -3.19 -4.00 7.42
CA GLU A 75 -3.34 -4.16 5.98
C GLU A 75 -3.63 -2.81 5.30
N LEU A 76 -3.10 -2.66 4.10
CA LEU A 76 -3.10 -1.41 3.33
C LEU A 76 -3.48 -1.67 1.87
N ASP A 77 -4.47 -0.93 1.40
CA ASP A 77 -4.75 -0.72 -0.02
C ASP A 77 -4.10 0.60 -0.46
N LEU A 78 -3.38 0.60 -1.59
CA LEU A 78 -2.65 1.78 -2.06
C LEU A 78 -3.14 2.24 -3.42
N HIS A 79 -3.31 3.56 -3.56
CA HIS A 79 -3.43 4.25 -4.85
C HIS A 79 -2.38 5.35 -4.94
N MET A 80 -2.08 5.78 -6.16
CA MET A 80 -1.13 6.86 -6.43
C MET A 80 -1.84 8.15 -6.79
N THR A 81 -1.40 9.27 -6.22
CA THR A 81 -1.89 10.62 -6.54
C THR A 81 -1.35 11.10 -7.89
N LYS A 82 -1.89 12.23 -8.38
CA LYS A 82 -1.44 12.89 -9.62
C LYS A 82 0.04 13.26 -9.59
N ASP A 83 0.54 13.64 -8.42
CA ASP A 83 1.93 14.06 -8.16
C ASP A 83 2.83 12.92 -7.68
N GLY A 84 2.38 11.66 -7.75
CA GLY A 84 3.23 10.47 -7.58
C GLY A 84 3.31 9.91 -6.15
N GLU A 85 2.50 10.42 -5.23
CA GLU A 85 2.50 9.99 -3.83
C GLU A 85 1.60 8.76 -3.64
N LEU A 86 2.07 7.78 -2.88
CA LEU A 86 1.26 6.61 -2.50
C LEU A 86 0.42 6.94 -1.28
N VAL A 87 -0.90 6.75 -1.39
CA VAL A 87 -1.88 7.02 -0.33
C VAL A 87 -2.70 5.77 0.01
N ALA A 88 -3.05 5.62 1.28
CA ALA A 88 -3.83 4.49 1.76
C ALA A 88 -5.33 4.76 1.57
N ILE A 89 -5.95 4.05 0.63
CA ILE A 89 -7.39 4.12 0.32
C ILE A 89 -7.75 2.87 -0.49
N HIS A 90 -8.93 2.31 -0.28
CA HIS A 90 -9.35 1.09 -0.99
C HIS A 90 -9.84 1.39 -2.41
N ASP A 91 -10.73 2.38 -2.55
CA ASP A 91 -11.39 2.66 -3.82
C ASP A 91 -10.49 3.51 -4.73
N ALA A 92 -10.62 3.33 -6.05
CA ALA A 92 -9.95 4.19 -7.02
C ALA A 92 -10.50 5.64 -7.02
N THR A 93 -11.61 5.90 -6.33
CA THR A 93 -12.24 7.21 -6.17
C THR A 93 -12.33 7.62 -4.71
N LEU A 94 -12.37 8.93 -4.48
CA LEU A 94 -12.41 9.53 -3.14
C LEU A 94 -13.84 9.56 -2.55
N ALA A 95 -14.87 9.25 -3.34
CA ALA A 95 -16.26 9.60 -3.02
C ALA A 95 -16.84 8.86 -1.79
N ARG A 96 -16.61 7.55 -1.65
CA ARG A 96 -17.24 6.74 -0.59
C ARG A 96 -16.77 7.12 0.81
N THR A 97 -15.47 7.37 0.96
CA THR A 97 -14.81 7.52 2.27
C THR A 97 -14.36 8.95 2.56
N THR A 98 -14.80 9.93 1.77
CA THR A 98 -14.46 11.32 2.03
C THR A 98 -15.60 12.30 1.75
N ASN A 99 -15.37 13.58 2.02
CA ASN A 99 -16.24 14.69 1.64
C ASN A 99 -15.88 15.34 0.28
N VAL A 100 -15.19 14.62 -0.63
CA VAL A 100 -14.68 15.18 -1.89
C VAL A 100 -15.74 15.89 -2.73
N GLU A 101 -16.97 15.37 -2.76
CA GLU A 101 -18.07 15.96 -3.53
C GLU A 101 -18.46 17.35 -3.01
N GLN A 102 -18.31 17.58 -1.70
CA GLN A 102 -18.61 18.86 -1.07
C GLN A 102 -17.45 19.86 -1.21
N VAL A 103 -16.21 19.37 -1.17
CA VAL A 103 -15.00 20.22 -1.28
C VAL A 103 -14.69 20.58 -2.73
N TYR A 104 -14.99 19.68 -3.67
CA TYR A 104 -14.70 19.81 -5.11
C TYR A 104 -15.97 19.60 -5.95
N LEU A 105 -16.96 20.48 -5.76
CA LEU A 105 -18.30 20.43 -6.37
C LEU A 105 -18.31 20.27 -7.90
N ASN A 106 -17.41 20.97 -8.59
CA ASN A 106 -17.38 21.04 -10.06
C ASN A 106 -16.32 20.11 -10.66
N ARG A 107 -15.97 19.04 -9.95
CA ARG A 107 -14.97 18.07 -10.37
C ARG A 107 -15.57 16.69 -10.26
N ALA A 108 -15.40 15.85 -11.27
CA ALA A 108 -15.78 14.46 -11.26
C ALA A 108 -14.86 13.72 -12.24
N PRO A 109 -14.59 12.41 -12.08
CA PRO A 109 -15.23 11.47 -11.16
C PRO A 109 -14.40 11.18 -9.89
N TRP A 110 -13.67 12.18 -9.38
CA TRP A 110 -12.90 12.12 -8.12
C TRP A 110 -11.94 10.94 -7.99
N ARG A 111 -11.29 10.51 -9.09
CA ARG A 111 -10.30 9.44 -9.02
C ARG A 111 -9.06 9.91 -8.28
N VAL A 112 -8.49 9.06 -7.43
CA VAL A 112 -7.30 9.40 -6.64
C VAL A 112 -6.16 9.95 -7.52
N ARG A 113 -5.90 9.27 -8.64
CA ARG A 113 -4.86 9.65 -9.63
C ARG A 113 -5.05 11.03 -10.28
N ASP A 114 -6.24 11.61 -10.18
CA ASP A 114 -6.51 12.93 -10.76
C ASP A 114 -6.11 14.05 -9.78
N PHE A 115 -5.99 13.78 -8.48
CA PHE A 115 -5.78 14.79 -7.42
C PHE A 115 -4.33 14.80 -6.93
N THR A 116 -3.81 15.97 -6.59
CA THR A 116 -2.50 16.05 -5.91
C THR A 116 -2.63 15.64 -4.44
N LEU A 117 -1.52 15.26 -3.79
CA LEU A 117 -1.54 14.96 -2.36
C LEU A 117 -2.07 16.15 -1.55
N ALA A 118 -1.62 17.36 -1.88
CA ALA A 118 -2.07 18.58 -1.21
C ALA A 118 -3.59 18.82 -1.33
N GLU A 119 -4.20 18.41 -2.44
CA GLU A 119 -5.66 18.44 -2.61
C GLU A 119 -6.35 17.37 -1.76
N ILE A 120 -5.86 16.12 -1.81
CA ILE A 120 -6.40 15.00 -1.03
C ILE A 120 -6.35 15.29 0.47
N LYS A 121 -5.28 15.91 0.97
CA LYS A 121 -5.12 16.24 2.40
C LYS A 121 -6.12 17.28 2.92
N ARG A 122 -6.85 17.98 2.04
CA ARG A 122 -7.94 18.88 2.46
C ARG A 122 -9.19 18.11 2.88
N LEU A 123 -9.35 16.89 2.38
CA LEU A 123 -10.54 16.08 2.60
C LEU A 123 -10.65 15.59 4.05
N ASP A 124 -11.88 15.41 4.49
CA ASP A 124 -12.24 14.69 5.72
C ASP A 124 -12.43 13.21 5.33
N ALA A 125 -11.66 12.31 5.94
CA ALA A 125 -11.67 10.89 5.65
C ALA A 125 -12.37 10.04 6.73
N GLY A 126 -13.07 10.67 7.69
CA GLY A 126 -13.64 9.96 8.84
C GLY A 126 -15.07 10.32 9.22
N SER A 127 -15.59 11.49 8.84
CA SER A 127 -16.99 11.87 9.14
C SER A 127 -18.01 10.94 8.48
N TRP A 128 -17.68 10.30 7.35
CA TRP A 128 -18.54 9.31 6.71
C TRP A 128 -18.83 8.13 7.65
N PHE A 129 -17.80 7.66 8.37
CA PHE A 129 -17.91 6.52 9.27
C PHE A 129 -18.87 6.80 10.44
N ASN A 130 -18.82 8.01 11.01
CA ASN A 130 -19.75 8.42 12.07
C ASN A 130 -21.23 8.35 11.61
N LYS A 131 -21.50 8.65 10.34
CA LYS A 131 -22.85 8.58 9.77
C LYS A 131 -23.28 7.13 9.51
N THR A 132 -22.36 6.30 9.03
CA THR A 132 -22.63 4.89 8.69
C THR A 132 -22.70 3.98 9.91
N PHE A 133 -21.89 4.23 10.94
CA PHE A 133 -21.79 3.42 12.16
C PHE A 133 -21.93 4.28 13.44
N PRO A 134 -23.13 4.81 13.73
CA PRO A 134 -23.35 5.72 14.86
C PRO A 134 -22.92 5.17 16.22
N GLN A 135 -22.99 3.84 16.41
CA GLN A 135 -22.61 3.15 17.64
C GLN A 135 -21.10 3.19 17.94
N TYR A 136 -20.26 3.42 16.93
CA TYR A 136 -18.81 3.56 17.06
C TYR A 136 -18.34 4.99 16.78
N ALA A 137 -19.27 5.93 16.64
CA ALA A 137 -18.96 7.29 16.25
C ALA A 137 -18.09 7.99 17.30
N SER A 138 -17.15 8.81 16.81
CA SER A 138 -16.34 9.68 17.66
C SER A 138 -16.17 11.04 17.00
N LYS A 139 -16.25 12.11 17.82
CA LYS A 139 -16.02 13.48 17.35
C LYS A 139 -14.64 13.67 16.73
N GLN A 140 -13.65 12.87 17.15
CA GLN A 140 -12.29 12.97 16.63
C GLN A 140 -12.16 12.46 15.19
N TYR A 141 -13.04 11.55 14.75
CA TYR A 141 -12.94 10.95 13.42
C TYR A 141 -13.16 11.97 12.29
N GLY A 142 -13.93 13.05 12.51
CA GLY A 142 -14.09 14.13 11.52
C GLY A 142 -12.83 14.97 11.27
N LYS A 143 -11.70 14.65 11.94
CA LYS A 143 -10.40 15.27 11.69
C LYS A 143 -9.44 14.37 10.92
N GLU A 144 -9.81 13.10 10.72
CA GLU A 144 -8.96 12.13 10.05
C GLU A 144 -8.73 12.50 8.59
N LYS A 145 -7.55 12.13 8.11
CA LYS A 145 -7.07 12.37 6.74
C LYS A 145 -6.71 11.05 6.10
N ILE A 146 -6.74 11.01 4.78
CA ILE A 146 -6.12 9.93 4.01
C ILE A 146 -4.60 10.01 4.26
N PRO A 147 -3.96 8.98 4.83
CA PRO A 147 -2.53 8.98 5.08
C PRO A 147 -1.76 8.56 3.82
N THR A 148 -0.52 9.04 3.69
CA THR A 148 0.45 8.49 2.73
C THR A 148 1.02 7.18 3.26
N LEU A 149 1.59 6.36 2.39
CA LEU A 149 2.33 5.17 2.83
C LEU A 149 3.44 5.55 3.82
N GLN A 150 4.16 6.64 3.57
CA GLN A 150 5.23 7.11 4.46
C GLN A 150 4.70 7.48 5.84
N GLU A 151 3.59 8.21 5.94
CA GLU A 151 2.98 8.56 7.23
C GLU A 151 2.53 7.32 8.01
N VAL A 152 2.05 6.27 7.32
CA VAL A 152 1.71 4.99 7.98
C VAL A 152 2.96 4.30 8.51
N ILE A 153 4.05 4.27 7.74
CA ILE A 153 5.33 3.69 8.18
C ILE A 153 5.86 4.46 9.41
N ASP A 154 5.89 5.79 9.34
CA ASP A 154 6.36 6.63 10.44
C ASP A 154 5.50 6.44 11.70
N PHE A 155 4.17 6.43 11.52
CA PHE A 155 3.23 6.18 12.61
C PHE A 155 3.48 4.83 13.29
N THR A 156 3.62 3.75 12.51
CA THR A 156 3.81 2.40 13.06
C THR A 156 5.16 2.24 13.74
N GLN A 157 6.24 2.84 13.22
CA GLN A 157 7.55 2.82 13.88
C GLN A 157 7.52 3.52 15.24
N ILE A 158 6.87 4.68 15.32
CA ILE A 158 6.71 5.44 16.56
C ILE A 158 5.85 4.68 17.57
N GLU A 159 4.68 4.19 17.15
CA GLU A 159 3.74 3.53 18.08
C GLU A 159 4.27 2.17 18.55
N LEU A 160 4.97 1.41 17.70
CA LEU A 160 5.63 0.15 18.13
C LEU A 160 6.72 0.42 19.18
N HIS A 161 7.46 1.52 19.05
CA HIS A 161 8.44 1.93 20.06
C HIS A 161 7.74 2.20 21.41
N PHE A 162 6.65 2.98 21.41
CA PHE A 162 5.88 3.27 22.62
C PHE A 162 5.19 2.04 23.21
N CYS A 163 4.60 1.17 22.38
CA CYS A 163 4.00 -0.09 22.82
C CYS A 163 5.03 -0.98 23.52
N ARG A 164 6.24 -1.09 22.96
CA ARG A 164 7.33 -1.85 23.57
C ARG A 164 7.76 -1.24 24.91
N LEU A 165 7.94 0.08 24.97
CA LEU A 165 8.27 0.77 26.23
C LEU A 165 7.17 0.59 27.29
N ARG A 166 5.89 0.68 26.92
CA ARG A 166 4.77 0.47 27.86
C ARG A 166 4.68 -0.96 28.37
N GLN A 167 5.04 -1.97 27.56
CA GLN A 167 5.12 -3.35 28.03
C GLN A 167 6.27 -3.53 29.03
N LEU A 168 7.40 -2.86 28.81
CA LEU A 168 8.57 -2.92 29.70
C LEU A 168 8.38 -2.15 31.02
N LEU A 169 7.50 -1.13 31.02
CA LEU A 169 7.24 -0.26 32.18
C LEU A 169 5.99 -0.65 32.97
N LYS A 170 5.29 -1.74 32.62
CA LYS A 170 4.19 -2.23 33.46
C LYS A 170 4.76 -2.83 34.74
N PRO A 171 4.34 -2.36 35.94
CA PRO A 171 4.72 -3.01 37.18
C PRO A 171 4.20 -4.46 37.20
N PRO A 172 4.86 -5.36 37.94
CA PRO A 172 4.50 -6.78 38.02
C PRO A 172 3.08 -7.00 38.52
#